data_AF-A0A958XR71-F1
#
_entry.id   AF-A0A958XR71-F1
#
_cell.length_a   1.000
_cell.length_b   1.000
_cell.length_c   1.000
_cell.angle_alpha   90.00
_cell.angle_beta   90.00
_cell.angle_gamma   90.00
#
_symmetry.space_group_name_H-M   'P 1'
#
loop_
_entity.id
_entity.type
_entity.pdbx_description
1 polymer ?
#
loop_
_entity_poly.entity_id
_entity_poly.type
_entity_poly.pdbx_seq_one_letter_code
_entity_poly.pdbx_strand_id
1 'polypeptide(L)'
;RGCPFGAYFSSPASTLPAAEATGNMTLRPNSIVFSLIYDPAQKKATGVRIIDAETNETHEFFSKIIFLCASALGSTQILMNTVSDEYPDGLGSSSGELGHNLMDHHFRCGASGVYDGFHDKYYKGRRPGGVYIPRFRNVDKASERQDYVRGFGYQGSASRQNWMRNISEMSATMGPEAKEELMKPGPWRM
;
A
#
# COMPACT_ATOMS: atom_id res chain seq x y z
N ARG A 1 12.55 -6.61 0.06
CA ARG A 1 13.37 -6.76 1.29
C ARG A 1 12.96 -5.67 2.26
N GLY A 2 12.52 -6.03 3.47
CA GLY A 2 12.06 -5.08 4.50
C GLY A 2 13.22 -4.41 5.24
N CYS A 3 12.92 -3.58 6.25
CA CYS A 3 13.94 -2.98 7.11
C CYS A 3 14.59 -4.08 7.95
N PRO A 4 15.91 -4.28 7.87
CA PRO A 4 16.59 -5.34 8.60
C PRO A 4 16.56 -5.12 10.12
N PHE A 5 16.32 -3.88 10.57
CA PHE A 5 16.29 -3.52 11.98
C PHE A 5 14.90 -3.70 12.63
N GLY A 6 13.85 -4.02 11.87
CA GLY A 6 12.47 -4.01 12.39
C GLY A 6 12.02 -2.63 12.91
N ALA A 7 12.71 -1.56 12.51
CA ALA A 7 12.49 -0.21 13.04
C ALA A 7 11.19 0.46 12.53
N TYR A 8 10.56 -0.11 11.51
CA TYR A 8 9.20 0.25 11.09
C TYR A 8 8.26 -0.94 11.33
N PHE A 9 6.98 -0.64 11.54
CA PHE A 9 5.98 -1.67 11.76
C PHE A 9 5.84 -2.61 10.55
N SER A 10 6.00 -3.90 10.78
CA SER A 10 5.60 -4.94 9.83
C SER A 10 5.14 -6.17 10.60
N SER A 11 4.18 -6.92 10.04
CA SER A 11 3.67 -8.12 10.70
C SER A 11 4.77 -9.13 11.05
N PRO A 12 5.75 -9.43 10.17
CA PRO A 12 6.85 -10.35 10.50
C PRO A 12 7.76 -9.85 11.64
N ALA A 13 7.95 -8.54 11.77
CA ALA A 13 8.80 -7.97 12.82
C ALA A 13 8.06 -7.68 14.13
N SER A 14 6.72 -7.80 14.17
CA SER A 14 5.91 -7.34 15.30
C SER A 14 4.79 -8.31 15.68
N THR A 15 3.74 -8.44 14.86
CA THR A 15 2.52 -9.14 15.28
C THR A 15 2.59 -10.65 15.15
N LEU A 16 3.31 -11.18 14.16
CA LEU A 16 3.47 -12.64 13.99
C LEU A 16 4.30 -13.27 15.13
N PRO A 17 5.43 -12.70 15.58
CA PRO A 17 6.14 -13.21 16.75
C PRO A 17 5.28 -13.19 18.03
N ALA A 18 4.47 -12.14 18.22
CA ALA A 18 3.56 -12.06 19.35
C ALA A 18 2.48 -13.16 19.31
N ALA A 19 1.92 -13.44 18.13
CA ALA A 19 0.95 -14.52 17.95
C ALA A 19 1.58 -15.90 18.12
N GLU A 20 2.79 -16.12 17.61
CA GLU A 20 3.57 -17.34 17.80
C GLU A 20 3.83 -17.63 19.29
N ALA A 21 4.21 -16.62 20.06
CA ALA A 21 4.46 -16.74 21.50
C ALA A 21 3.23 -17.18 22.31
N THR A 22 2.01 -17.09 21.76
CA THR A 22 0.82 -17.61 22.42
C THR A 22 0.70 -19.13 22.36
N GLY A 23 1.44 -19.81 21.46
CA GLY A 23 1.30 -21.23 21.19
C GLY A 23 0.03 -21.64 20.44
N ASN A 24 -0.86 -20.68 20.13
CA ASN A 24 -2.15 -20.94 19.47
C ASN A 24 -2.15 -20.59 17.97
N MET A 25 -1.01 -20.16 17.42
CA MET A 25 -0.90 -19.80 16.00
C MET A 25 -0.32 -20.97 15.19
N THR A 26 -0.95 -21.24 14.04
CA THR A 26 -0.36 -22.03 12.96
C THR A 26 -0.21 -21.14 11.74
N LEU A 27 1.02 -21.00 11.21
CA LEU A 27 1.30 -20.27 9.99
C LEU A 27 1.61 -21.26 8.87
N ARG A 28 0.78 -21.24 7.81
CA ARG A 28 0.99 -22.04 6.59
C ARG A 28 1.28 -21.10 5.41
N PRO A 29 2.56 -20.78 5.12
CA PRO A 29 2.90 -20.01 3.92
C PRO A 29 2.54 -20.80 2.65
N ASN A 30 2.67 -20.16 1.49
CA ASN A 30 2.40 -20.79 0.18
C ASN A 30 0.96 -21.34 0.05
N SER A 31 0.01 -20.79 0.82
CA SER A 31 -1.40 -21.17 0.77
C SER A 31 -2.20 -20.13 0.00
N ILE A 32 -2.53 -20.40 -1.26
CA ILE A 32 -3.38 -19.52 -2.06
C ILE A 32 -4.83 -19.87 -1.75
N VAL A 33 -5.53 -19.02 -1.00
CA VAL A 33 -6.97 -19.21 -0.79
C VAL A 33 -7.69 -19.00 -2.12
N PHE A 34 -8.37 -20.04 -2.60
CA PHE A 34 -9.10 -20.02 -3.87
C PHE A 34 -10.55 -19.54 -3.67
N SER A 35 -11.23 -20.07 -2.65
CA SER A 35 -12.61 -19.73 -2.29
C SER A 35 -12.89 -20.05 -0.81
N LEU A 36 -13.97 -19.49 -0.28
CA LEU A 36 -14.56 -19.95 0.96
C LEU A 36 -15.49 -21.14 0.69
N ILE A 37 -15.79 -21.90 1.73
CA ILE A 37 -16.78 -22.97 1.70
C ILE A 37 -18.05 -22.44 2.38
N TYR A 38 -19.13 -22.28 1.63
CA TYR A 38 -20.42 -21.80 2.13
C TYR A 38 -21.38 -22.97 2.39
N ASP A 39 -21.98 -23.00 3.58
CA ASP A 39 -23.00 -23.98 3.95
C ASP A 39 -24.40 -23.33 3.80
N PRO A 40 -25.23 -23.76 2.84
CA PRO A 40 -26.56 -23.19 2.61
C PRO A 40 -27.57 -23.55 3.70
N ALA A 41 -27.39 -24.68 4.41
CA ALA A 41 -28.28 -25.06 5.51
C ALA A 41 -28.02 -24.19 6.75
N GLN A 42 -26.75 -23.90 7.03
CA GLN A 42 -26.36 -23.01 8.14
C GLN A 42 -26.31 -21.53 7.77
N LYS A 43 -26.43 -21.22 6.46
CA LYS A 43 -26.33 -19.88 5.88
C LYS A 43 -25.07 -19.11 6.26
N LYS A 44 -23.91 -19.79 6.28
CA LYS A 44 -22.64 -19.17 6.64
C LYS A 44 -21.44 -19.86 6.00
N ALA A 45 -20.31 -19.16 5.93
CA ALA A 45 -19.04 -19.78 5.58
C ALA A 45 -18.54 -20.69 6.71
N THR A 46 -18.08 -21.90 6.37
CA THR A 46 -17.64 -22.94 7.31
C THR A 46 -16.19 -23.35 7.11
N GLY A 47 -15.55 -22.91 6.02
CA GLY A 47 -14.16 -23.22 5.74
C GLY A 47 -13.56 -22.41 4.60
N VAL A 48 -12.32 -22.74 4.29
CA VAL A 48 -11.55 -22.19 3.17
C VAL A 48 -11.01 -23.34 2.32
N ARG A 49 -11.06 -23.18 1.00
CA ARG A 49 -10.37 -24.04 0.05
C ARG A 49 -9.11 -23.33 -0.42
N ILE A 50 -7.96 -23.97 -0.26
CA ILE A 50 -6.68 -23.45 -0.70
C ILE A 50 -6.09 -24.29 -1.83
N ILE A 51 -5.21 -23.67 -2.60
CA ILE A 51 -4.26 -24.33 -3.48
C ILE A 51 -2.87 -24.08 -2.89
N ASP A 52 -2.14 -25.15 -2.64
CA ASP A 52 -0.74 -25.06 -2.23
C ASP A 52 0.13 -24.61 -3.40
N ALA A 53 0.84 -23.50 -3.26
CA ALA A 53 1.59 -22.88 -4.35
C ALA A 53 2.83 -23.66 -4.78
N GLU A 54 3.30 -24.61 -3.98
CA GLU A 54 4.49 -25.41 -4.27
C GLU A 54 4.11 -26.75 -4.94
N THR A 55 3.02 -27.36 -4.48
CA THR A 55 2.57 -28.68 -4.94
C THR A 55 1.39 -28.64 -5.90
N ASN A 56 0.66 -27.53 -5.96
CA ASN A 56 -0.64 -27.36 -6.64
C ASN A 56 -1.76 -28.25 -6.08
N GLU A 57 -1.57 -28.86 -4.91
CA GLU A 57 -2.60 -29.65 -4.26
C GLU A 57 -3.69 -28.75 -3.66
N THR A 58 -4.93 -29.23 -3.69
CA THR A 58 -6.07 -28.56 -3.07
C THR A 58 -6.29 -29.11 -1.67
N HIS A 59 -6.44 -28.20 -0.69
CA HIS A 59 -6.77 -28.57 0.68
C HIS A 59 -7.95 -27.75 1.20
N GLU A 60 -8.70 -28.31 2.13
CA GLU A 60 -9.82 -27.66 2.80
C GLU A 60 -9.56 -27.56 4.31
N PHE A 61 -9.82 -26.38 4.87
CA PHE A 61 -9.70 -26.13 6.30
C PHE A 61 -11.01 -25.56 6.84
N PHE A 62 -11.54 -26.16 7.90
CA PHE A 62 -12.81 -25.76 8.49
C PHE A 62 -12.61 -24.94 9.75
N SER A 63 -13.48 -23.96 9.97
CA SER A 63 -13.44 -23.10 11.15
C SER A 63 -14.81 -22.58 11.52
N LYS A 64 -14.98 -22.16 12.77
CA LYS A 64 -16.23 -21.54 13.25
C LYS A 64 -16.35 -20.07 12.81
N ILE A 65 -15.22 -19.38 12.62
CA ILE A 65 -15.12 -17.96 12.30
C ILE A 65 -13.96 -17.78 11.32
N ILE A 66 -14.20 -17.03 10.24
CA ILE A 66 -13.22 -16.72 9.20
C ILE A 66 -13.03 -15.21 9.15
N PHE A 67 -11.77 -14.75 9.26
CA PHE A 67 -11.39 -13.37 8.99
C PHE A 67 -10.72 -13.31 7.60
N LEU A 68 -11.37 -12.68 6.64
CA LEU A 68 -10.83 -12.53 5.28
C LEU A 68 -9.92 -11.30 5.18
N CYS A 69 -8.61 -11.53 5.33
CA CYS A 69 -7.59 -10.47 5.37
C CYS A 69 -6.64 -10.51 4.15
N ALA A 70 -7.15 -10.77 2.95
CA ALA A 70 -6.35 -11.02 1.74
C ALA A 70 -6.04 -9.75 0.92
N SER A 71 -6.04 -8.56 1.56
CA SER A 71 -5.99 -7.25 0.89
C SER A 71 -7.24 -6.96 0.03
N ALA A 72 -7.35 -5.75 -0.52
CA ALA A 72 -8.53 -5.28 -1.25
C ALA A 72 -8.89 -6.18 -2.45
N LEU A 73 -7.94 -6.43 -3.34
CA LEU A 73 -8.16 -7.22 -4.55
C LEU A 73 -8.27 -8.73 -4.24
N GLY A 74 -7.39 -9.26 -3.39
CA GLY A 74 -7.40 -10.69 -3.05
C GLY A 74 -8.68 -11.10 -2.30
N SER A 75 -9.16 -10.28 -1.37
CA SER A 75 -10.43 -10.56 -0.68
C SER A 75 -11.61 -10.52 -1.63
N THR A 76 -11.65 -9.53 -2.53
CA THR A 76 -12.70 -9.43 -3.57
C THR A 76 -12.69 -10.67 -4.47
N GLN A 77 -11.53 -11.09 -4.95
CA GLN A 77 -11.39 -12.28 -5.79
C GLN A 77 -11.88 -13.54 -5.07
N ILE A 78 -11.48 -13.75 -3.81
CA ILE A 78 -11.91 -14.92 -3.03
C ILE A 78 -13.43 -14.94 -2.86
N LEU A 79 -14.05 -13.79 -2.59
CA LEU A 79 -15.51 -13.68 -2.46
C LEU A 79 -16.21 -13.96 -3.80
N MET A 80 -15.71 -13.41 -4.90
CA MET A 80 -16.23 -13.68 -6.25
C MET A 80 -16.12 -15.16 -6.63
N ASN A 81 -15.03 -15.82 -6.26
CA ASN A 81 -14.84 -17.26 -6.48
C ASN A 81 -15.71 -18.13 -5.56
N THR A 82 -16.32 -17.57 -4.52
CA THR A 82 -17.17 -18.29 -3.56
C THR A 82 -18.60 -18.32 -4.07
N VAL A 83 -18.85 -19.13 -5.10
CA VAL A 83 -20.16 -19.26 -5.75
C VAL A 83 -21.01 -20.34 -5.08
N SER A 84 -22.32 -20.08 -4.98
CA SER A 84 -23.33 -21.05 -4.56
C SER A 84 -24.67 -20.73 -5.20
N ASP A 85 -25.68 -21.59 -5.05
CA ASP A 85 -27.04 -21.33 -5.58
C ASP A 85 -27.63 -20.01 -5.04
N GLU A 86 -27.31 -19.64 -3.80
CA GLU A 86 -27.76 -18.37 -3.19
C GLU A 86 -26.91 -17.16 -3.65
N TYR A 87 -25.66 -17.40 -4.03
CA TYR A 87 -24.68 -16.38 -4.41
C TYR A 87 -24.04 -16.74 -5.76
N PRO A 88 -24.79 -16.67 -6.88
CA PRO A 88 -24.29 -17.06 -8.20
C PRO A 88 -23.10 -16.21 -8.67
N ASP A 89 -23.06 -14.94 -8.23
CA ASP A 89 -21.98 -13.98 -8.56
C ASP A 89 -20.93 -13.85 -7.44
N GLY A 90 -20.91 -14.80 -6.49
CA GLY A 90 -19.97 -14.84 -5.36
C GLY A 90 -20.54 -14.35 -4.04
N LEU A 91 -19.97 -14.80 -2.92
CA LEU A 91 -20.49 -14.54 -1.58
C LEU A 91 -20.49 -13.03 -1.26
N GLY A 92 -21.67 -12.48 -0.94
CA GLY A 92 -21.86 -11.04 -0.67
C GLY A 92 -22.25 -10.19 -1.90
N SER A 93 -22.37 -10.82 -3.08
CA SER A 93 -22.81 -10.17 -4.33
C SER A 93 -24.26 -9.66 -4.30
N SER A 94 -25.09 -10.08 -3.34
CA SER A 94 -26.49 -9.64 -3.22
C SER A 94 -26.68 -8.13 -3.07
N SER A 95 -25.64 -7.42 -2.65
CA SER A 95 -25.61 -5.95 -2.59
C SER A 95 -25.43 -5.27 -3.95
N GLY A 96 -24.92 -5.99 -4.96
CA GLY A 96 -24.47 -5.42 -6.23
C GLY A 96 -23.14 -4.68 -6.17
N GLU A 97 -22.46 -4.65 -5.00
CA GLU A 97 -21.24 -3.86 -4.80
C GLU A 97 -19.95 -4.70 -4.77
N LEU A 98 -20.05 -6.03 -4.83
CA LEU A 98 -18.88 -6.89 -4.83
C LEU A 98 -18.02 -6.63 -6.06
N GLY A 99 -16.79 -6.13 -5.85
CA GLY A 99 -15.89 -5.72 -6.94
C GLY A 99 -16.04 -4.29 -7.42
N HIS A 100 -16.99 -3.54 -6.86
CA HIS A 100 -17.17 -2.12 -7.15
C HIS A 100 -16.40 -1.25 -6.15
N ASN A 101 -16.36 0.05 -6.41
CA ASN A 101 -15.76 1.06 -5.53
C ASN A 101 -14.26 0.88 -5.28
N LEU A 102 -13.55 0.26 -6.22
CA LEU A 102 -12.09 0.21 -6.16
C LEU A 102 -11.54 1.64 -6.19
N MET A 103 -10.76 1.97 -5.17
CA MET A 103 -10.09 3.26 -5.04
C MET A 103 -8.60 3.03 -4.84
N ASP A 104 -7.81 3.90 -5.45
CA ASP A 104 -6.38 4.00 -5.20
C ASP A 104 -5.97 5.48 -5.24
N HIS A 105 -4.73 5.76 -4.86
CA HIS A 105 -4.12 7.06 -5.04
C HIS A 105 -3.59 7.17 -6.46
N HIS A 106 -4.05 8.15 -7.24
CA HIS A 106 -3.48 8.42 -8.55
C HIS A 106 -1.96 8.63 -8.46
N PHE A 107 -1.22 7.70 -9.06
CA PHE A 107 0.22 7.66 -8.98
C PHE A 107 0.85 8.75 -9.86
N ARG A 108 1.81 9.50 -9.30
CA ARG A 108 2.58 10.57 -9.98
C ARG A 108 1.76 11.81 -10.43
N CYS A 109 0.52 11.96 -10.01
CA CYS A 109 -0.16 13.24 -10.13
C CYS A 109 0.40 14.20 -9.07
N GLY A 110 1.05 15.27 -9.52
CA GLY A 110 1.64 16.25 -8.61
C GLY A 110 2.37 17.35 -9.36
N ALA A 111 3.00 18.23 -8.58
CA ALA A 111 3.92 19.24 -9.10
C ALA A 111 5.28 19.01 -8.45
N SER A 112 6.33 19.41 -9.16
CA SER A 112 7.67 19.49 -8.58
C SER A 112 8.32 20.80 -8.96
N GLY A 113 9.19 21.32 -8.10
CA GLY A 113 9.87 22.59 -8.34
C GLY A 113 11.23 22.63 -7.66
N VAL A 114 12.17 23.36 -8.26
CA VAL A 114 13.46 23.68 -7.65
C VAL A 114 13.33 25.03 -6.95
N TYR A 115 13.86 25.14 -5.75
CA TYR A 115 13.87 26.37 -4.97
C TYR A 115 15.30 26.93 -4.88
N ASP A 116 15.48 28.17 -5.32
CA ASP A 116 16.74 28.89 -5.21
C ASP A 116 16.84 29.61 -3.87
N GLY A 117 17.48 28.97 -2.89
CA GLY A 117 17.67 29.50 -1.55
C GLY A 117 18.07 28.41 -0.56
N PHE A 118 18.34 28.81 0.69
CA PHE A 118 18.80 27.90 1.76
C PHE A 118 20.02 27.04 1.35
N HIS A 119 20.95 27.63 0.59
CA HIS A 119 22.16 26.97 0.10
C HIS A 119 23.09 26.53 1.23
N ASP A 120 23.06 27.24 2.36
CA ASP A 120 23.79 26.97 3.59
C ASP A 120 23.12 25.90 4.48
N LYS A 121 21.94 25.39 4.10
CA LYS A 121 21.18 24.41 4.89
C LYS A 121 21.30 23.01 4.33
N TYR A 122 21.47 22.05 5.24
CA TYR A 122 21.38 20.62 4.98
C TYR A 122 20.56 19.94 6.09
N TYR A 123 20.14 18.69 5.89
CA TYR A 123 19.38 17.97 6.91
C TYR A 123 20.18 17.85 8.21
N LYS A 124 19.52 18.08 9.35
CA LYS A 124 20.06 17.77 10.67
C LYS A 124 19.28 16.59 11.25
N GLY A 125 19.96 15.48 11.51
CA GLY A 125 19.34 14.25 11.99
C GLY A 125 18.51 13.52 10.93
N ARG A 126 17.50 12.77 11.37
CA ARG A 126 16.52 12.11 10.49
C ARG A 126 15.41 13.10 10.14
N ARG A 127 14.76 12.95 8.99
CA ARG A 127 13.61 13.77 8.59
C ARG A 127 12.30 13.02 8.91
N PRO A 128 11.63 13.31 10.03
CA PRO A 128 10.43 12.57 10.42
C PRO A 128 9.14 13.03 9.70
N GLY A 129 9.18 14.02 8.80
CA GLY A 129 7.93 14.56 8.22
C GLY A 129 8.04 15.25 6.85
N GLY A 130 6.87 15.43 6.24
CA GLY A 130 6.63 16.18 5.00
C GLY A 130 5.77 17.43 5.26
N VAL A 131 5.33 18.09 4.19
CA VAL A 131 4.28 19.11 4.26
C VAL A 131 2.93 18.46 3.96
N TYR A 132 1.90 18.92 4.65
CA TYR A 132 0.51 18.53 4.41
C TYR A 132 -0.33 19.80 4.32
N ILE A 133 -1.01 19.97 3.19
CA ILE A 133 -2.06 20.96 3.02
C ILE A 133 -3.38 20.22 3.19
N PRO A 134 -4.15 20.52 4.26
CA PRO A 134 -5.47 19.95 4.44
C PRO A 134 -6.39 20.22 3.25
N ARG A 135 -7.54 19.54 3.24
CA ARG A 135 -8.54 19.73 2.20
C ARG A 135 -8.88 21.21 2.05
N PHE A 136 -8.68 21.76 0.85
CA PHE A 136 -8.87 23.19 0.57
C PHE A 136 -10.01 23.49 -0.44
N ARG A 137 -10.68 22.45 -0.93
CA ARG A 137 -11.86 22.54 -1.81
C ARG A 137 -13.08 21.92 -1.12
N ASN A 138 -14.26 22.49 -1.37
CA ASN A 138 -15.54 22.03 -0.80
C ASN A 138 -15.51 21.95 0.74
N VAL A 139 -14.97 22.99 1.38
CA VAL A 139 -14.95 23.13 2.85
C VAL A 139 -15.87 24.25 3.36
N ASP A 140 -16.17 25.22 2.51
CA ASP A 140 -17.06 26.34 2.75
C ASP A 140 -17.70 26.80 1.43
N LYS A 141 -18.60 27.77 1.49
CA LYS A 141 -19.26 28.34 0.30
C LYS A 141 -18.28 28.99 -0.67
N ALA A 142 -17.16 29.52 -0.20
CA ALA A 142 -16.18 30.21 -1.04
C ALA A 142 -15.31 29.23 -1.87
N SER A 143 -15.12 28.01 -1.37
CA SER A 143 -14.34 26.96 -2.01
C SER A 143 -15.19 25.89 -2.72
N GLU A 144 -16.49 26.10 -2.81
CA GLU A 144 -17.48 25.18 -3.37
C GLU A 144 -17.33 25.01 -4.89
N ARG A 145 -17.53 23.77 -5.36
CA ARG A 145 -17.38 23.32 -6.73
C ARG A 145 -18.57 22.44 -7.11
N GLN A 146 -19.09 22.65 -8.31
CA GLN A 146 -20.27 21.92 -8.82
C GLN A 146 -19.89 20.68 -9.65
N ASP A 147 -18.62 20.59 -10.07
CA ASP A 147 -18.07 19.53 -10.91
C ASP A 147 -17.64 18.27 -10.12
N TYR A 148 -17.53 18.35 -8.79
CA TYR A 148 -17.22 17.22 -7.92
C TYR A 148 -17.61 17.47 -6.46
N VAL A 149 -17.95 16.39 -5.74
CA VAL A 149 -18.56 16.44 -4.38
C VAL A 149 -17.54 16.59 -3.24
N ARG A 150 -16.30 16.11 -3.42
CA ARG A 150 -15.27 16.07 -2.35
C ARG A 150 -14.19 17.13 -2.56
N GLY A 151 -13.07 17.08 -1.85
CA GLY A 151 -12.00 18.05 -2.04
C GLY A 151 -10.64 17.37 -2.04
N PHE A 152 -9.61 18.14 -2.41
CA PHE A 152 -8.24 17.67 -2.49
C PHE A 152 -7.42 18.21 -1.33
N GLY A 153 -6.50 17.39 -0.82
CA GLY A 153 -5.38 17.82 0.01
C GLY A 153 -4.07 17.52 -0.71
N TYR A 154 -3.00 18.21 -0.33
CA TYR A 154 -1.67 17.94 -0.87
C TYR A 154 -0.76 17.40 0.21
N GLN A 155 0.00 16.37 -0.12
CA GLN A 155 1.11 15.92 0.70
C GLN A 155 2.38 16.08 -0.13
N GLY A 156 3.48 16.43 0.51
CA GLY A 156 4.72 16.59 -0.19
C GLY A 156 5.92 16.50 0.72
N SER A 157 7.08 16.51 0.10
CA SER A 157 8.36 16.53 0.80
C SER A 157 9.34 17.34 -0.03
N ALA A 158 10.30 17.98 0.63
CA ALA A 158 11.39 18.64 -0.06
C ALA A 158 12.67 17.82 0.16
N SER A 159 13.60 17.81 -0.78
CA SER A 159 14.91 17.22 -0.57
C SER A 159 15.99 17.99 -1.31
N ARG A 160 17.23 17.96 -0.79
CA ARG A 160 18.42 18.32 -1.56
C ARG A 160 18.60 17.26 -2.64
N GLN A 161 18.75 17.68 -3.89
CA GLN A 161 19.11 16.77 -4.97
C GLN A 161 20.42 16.05 -4.63
N ASN A 162 20.45 14.75 -4.88
CA ASN A 162 21.61 13.92 -4.61
C ASN A 162 22.59 13.96 -5.80
N TRP A 163 23.57 13.05 -5.78
CA TRP A 163 24.57 12.87 -6.82
C TRP A 163 23.97 12.51 -8.20
N MET A 164 22.73 12.02 -8.28
CA MET A 164 22.09 11.62 -9.55
C MET A 164 21.78 12.78 -10.49
N ARG A 165 21.87 14.04 -10.01
CA ARG A 165 21.72 15.24 -10.86
C ARG A 165 22.73 15.30 -12.01
N ASN A 166 23.89 14.66 -11.85
CA ASN A 166 24.97 14.62 -12.85
C ASN A 166 24.97 13.32 -13.68
N ILE A 167 23.86 12.56 -13.67
CA ILE A 167 23.65 11.41 -14.58
C ILE A 167 22.97 11.85 -15.89
N SER A 168 22.44 13.08 -15.95
CA SER A 168 21.97 13.68 -17.19
C SER A 168 23.13 13.74 -18.20
N GLU A 169 22.90 13.24 -19.40
CA GLU A 169 23.87 13.01 -20.50
C GLU A 169 24.67 14.26 -20.93
N MET A 170 24.47 15.43 -20.29
CA MET A 170 25.16 16.69 -20.56
C MET A 170 26.14 17.17 -19.47
N SER A 171 26.29 16.49 -18.33
CA SER A 171 27.24 16.89 -17.27
C SER A 171 28.58 16.13 -17.34
N ALA A 172 29.12 15.97 -18.55
CA ALA A 172 30.32 15.19 -18.85
C ALA A 172 31.63 15.84 -18.36
N THR A 173 31.74 16.10 -17.07
CA THR A 173 33.04 16.17 -16.39
C THR A 173 33.27 14.83 -15.69
N MET A 174 34.30 14.12 -16.11
CA MET A 174 34.83 12.95 -15.40
C MET A 174 36.18 13.35 -14.81
N GLY A 175 36.40 13.10 -13.52
CA GLY A 175 37.66 13.45 -12.85
C GLY A 175 37.49 13.97 -11.43
N PRO A 176 38.58 14.49 -10.82
CA PRO A 176 38.58 15.00 -9.44
C PRO A 176 37.50 16.07 -9.17
N GLU A 177 37.24 16.94 -10.14
CA GLU A 177 36.24 18.02 -10.05
C GLU A 177 34.81 17.48 -9.96
N ALA A 178 34.50 16.47 -10.79
CA ALA A 178 33.20 15.79 -10.73
C ALA A 178 33.00 15.09 -9.39
N LYS A 179 34.06 14.47 -8.85
CA LYS A 179 34.02 13.86 -7.52
C LYS A 179 33.77 14.90 -6.44
N GLU A 180 34.43 16.06 -6.49
CA GLU A 180 34.19 17.13 -5.52
C GLU A 180 32.75 17.67 -5.61
N GLU A 181 32.21 17.81 -6.82
CA GLU A 181 30.87 18.31 -7.03
C GLU A 181 29.80 17.32 -6.53
N LEU A 182 29.96 16.02 -6.79
CA LEU A 182 29.02 14.98 -6.34
C LEU A 182 28.94 14.87 -4.80
N MET A 183 30.00 15.30 -4.11
CA MET A 183 30.05 15.35 -2.64
C MET A 183 29.29 16.57 -2.07
N LYS A 184 28.94 17.55 -2.90
CA LYS A 184 28.15 18.71 -2.51
C LYS A 184 26.65 18.45 -2.74
N PRO A 185 25.77 18.81 -1.77
CA PRO A 185 24.33 18.76 -1.96
C PRO A 185 23.86 19.61 -3.14
N GLY A 186 23.05 19.04 -4.04
CA GLY A 186 22.39 19.81 -5.11
C GLY A 186 21.25 20.70 -4.59
N PRO A 187 20.62 21.53 -5.43
CA PRO A 187 19.55 22.45 -5.03
C PRO A 187 18.39 21.77 -4.28
N TRP A 188 17.61 22.57 -3.55
CA TRP A 188 16.37 22.10 -2.93
C TRP A 188 15.30 21.85 -4.00
N ARG A 189 14.64 20.70 -3.91
CA ARG A 189 13.51 20.32 -4.76
C ARG A 189 12.33 19.85 -3.93
N MET A 190 11.12 20.20 -4.33
CA MET A 190 9.86 19.60 -3.87
C MET A 190 9.20 18.85 -5.03
#